data_AF-A0AAV6YAD6-F1
#
_entry.id   AF-A0AAV6YAD6-F1
#
_cell.length_a   1.000
_cell.length_b   1.000
_cell.length_c   1.000
_cell.angle_alpha   90.00
_cell.angle_beta   90.00
_cell.angle_gamma   90.00
#
_symmetry.space_group_name_H-M   'P 1'
#
loop_
_entity.id
_entity.type
_entity.pdbx_description
1 polymer ?
#
loop_
_entity_poly.entity_id
_entity_poly.type
_entity_poly.pdbx_seq_one_letter_code
_entity_poly.pdbx_strand_id
1 'polypeptide(L)'
;MMSVSAAGDSQSLSCWLVEDIAGTESKPRAIQQTPVLIQFTDVAGLTQSSPVTADPDTLLLHVFDPSGKLSPEFTTCEITHHLPQEVSLTWGRSLTEEKISPPALARTWYTLAASNSKDGRAVSLVLGPLGDRKDHFSGRCPP
;
A
#
# COMPACT_ATOMS: atom_id res chain seq x y z
N MET A 1 24.12 33.59 15.26
CA MET A 1 22.96 32.88 15.85
C MET A 1 22.55 31.82 14.86
N MET A 2 22.91 30.56 15.11
CA MET A 2 22.53 29.44 14.26
C MET A 2 21.07 29.10 14.54
N SER A 3 20.22 29.24 13.54
CA SER A 3 18.81 28.86 13.63
C SER A 3 18.73 27.35 13.75
N VAL A 4 18.25 26.87 14.89
CA VAL A 4 17.88 25.47 15.11
C VAL A 4 16.60 25.24 14.29
N SER A 5 16.73 24.59 13.14
CA SER A 5 15.55 24.13 12.39
C SER A 5 14.81 23.12 13.25
N ALA A 6 13.55 23.43 13.54
CA ALA A 6 12.64 22.61 14.30
C ALA A 6 12.58 21.18 13.73
N ALA A 7 12.48 20.21 14.63
CA ALA A 7 12.21 18.82 14.31
C ALA A 7 11.11 18.74 13.22
N GLY A 8 11.46 18.19 12.06
CA GLY A 8 10.53 18.10 10.93
C GLY A 8 9.30 17.33 11.33
N ASP A 9 8.12 17.91 11.07
CA ASP A 9 6.84 17.24 11.17
C ASP A 9 6.93 15.89 10.45
N SER A 10 6.91 14.80 11.21
CA SER A 10 6.82 13.47 10.64
C SER A 10 5.52 13.40 9.84
N GLN A 11 5.63 13.47 8.51
CA GLN A 11 4.52 13.26 7.59
C GLN A 11 4.17 11.78 7.65
N SER A 12 3.34 11.41 8.62
CA SER A 12 2.88 10.04 8.80
C SER A 12 1.36 9.98 8.86
N LEU A 13 0.80 8.89 8.39
CA LEU A 13 -0.63 8.62 8.41
C LEU A 13 -0.90 7.33 9.21
N SER A 14 -1.70 7.44 10.26
CA SER A 14 -2.13 6.27 11.04
C SER A 14 -3.29 5.57 10.32
N CYS A 15 -3.15 4.27 10.13
CA CYS A 15 -4.08 3.41 9.43
C CYS A 15 -4.35 2.13 10.22
N TRP A 16 -5.40 1.42 9.82
CA TRP A 16 -5.70 0.07 10.29
C TRP A 16 -5.57 -0.92 9.13
N LEU A 17 -4.73 -1.93 9.27
CA LEU A 17 -4.78 -3.10 8.41
C LEU A 17 -5.97 -3.96 8.87
N VAL A 18 -6.98 -4.06 8.01
CA VAL A 18 -8.21 -4.79 8.27
C VAL A 18 -8.15 -6.13 7.54
N GLU A 19 -8.23 -7.21 8.31
CA GLU A 19 -8.17 -8.58 7.82
C GLU A 19 -9.42 -9.34 8.22
N ASP A 20 -9.93 -10.13 7.28
CA ASP A 20 -11.05 -11.02 7.53
C ASP A 20 -10.51 -12.41 7.86
N ILE A 21 -10.55 -12.77 9.14
CA ILE A 21 -10.13 -14.09 9.57
C ILE A 21 -11.31 -15.05 9.38
N ALA A 22 -11.13 -15.99 8.45
CA ALA A 22 -12.05 -17.08 8.24
C ALA A 22 -12.29 -17.84 9.56
N GLY A 23 -13.56 -18.08 9.86
CA GLY A 23 -13.94 -18.90 11.01
C GLY A 23 -13.46 -20.34 10.83
N THR A 24 -13.13 -20.98 11.94
CA THR A 24 -12.96 -22.44 12.01
C THR A 24 -14.18 -23.05 12.71
N GLU A 25 -14.30 -24.38 12.73
CA GLU A 25 -15.38 -25.05 13.49
C GLU A 25 -15.43 -24.63 14.97
N SER A 26 -14.30 -24.16 15.52
CA SER A 26 -14.14 -23.74 16.91
C SER A 26 -14.07 -22.23 17.13
N LYS A 27 -14.00 -21.41 16.08
CA LYS A 27 -13.92 -19.94 16.19
C LYS A 27 -14.82 -19.25 15.16
N PRO A 28 -15.68 -18.30 15.59
CA PRO A 28 -16.45 -17.52 14.64
C PRO A 28 -15.53 -16.68 13.76
N ARG A 29 -15.99 -16.39 12.54
CA ARG A 29 -15.36 -15.41 11.66
C ARG A 29 -15.22 -14.08 12.39
N ALA A 30 -14.06 -13.44 12.27
CA ALA A 30 -13.76 -12.19 12.97
C ALA A 30 -12.99 -11.23 12.07
N ILE A 31 -13.18 -9.93 12.31
CA ILE A 31 -12.37 -8.88 11.70
C ILE A 31 -11.21 -8.60 12.65
N GLN A 32 -9.99 -8.76 12.15
CA GLN A 32 -8.77 -8.34 12.83
C GLN A 32 -8.37 -6.96 12.32
N GLN A 33 -8.01 -6.08 13.25
CA GLN A 33 -7.50 -4.75 12.94
C GLN A 33 -6.12 -4.61 13.56
N THR A 34 -5.10 -4.45 12.71
CA THR A 34 -3.70 -4.29 13.12
C THR A 34 -3.29 -2.83 12.88
N PRO A 35 -2.74 -2.11 13.87
CA PRO A 35 -2.27 -0.74 13.68
C PRO A 35 -1.16 -0.68 12.62
N VAL A 36 -1.26 0.30 11.72
CA VAL A 36 -0.24 0.59 10.71
C VAL A 36 0.10 2.07 10.74
N LEU A 37 1.39 2.39 10.80
CA LEU A 37 1.89 3.73 10.55
C LEU A 37 2.44 3.79 9.13
N ILE A 38 1.87 4.65 8.30
CA ILE A 38 2.44 4.99 7.00
C ILE A 38 3.42 6.14 7.19
N GLN A 39 4.67 5.94 6.79
CA GLN A 39 5.68 6.98 6.72
C GLN A 39 5.85 7.42 5.28
N PHE A 40 5.51 8.67 4.97
CA PHE A 40 5.77 9.22 3.64
C PHE A 40 7.28 9.42 3.47
N THR A 41 7.80 8.92 2.36
CA THR A 41 9.22 8.98 2.04
C THR A 41 9.45 9.21 0.55
N ASP A 42 10.66 9.61 0.19
CA ASP A 42 11.08 9.68 -1.21
C ASP A 42 11.57 8.31 -1.70
N VAL A 43 11.86 8.21 -3.01
CA VAL A 43 12.37 6.97 -3.60
C VAL A 43 13.70 6.53 -2.95
N ALA A 44 14.50 7.47 -2.48
CA ALA A 44 15.77 7.18 -1.81
C ALA A 44 15.57 6.56 -0.42
N GLY A 45 14.51 6.91 0.30
CA GLY A 45 14.16 6.39 1.62
C GLY A 45 13.48 5.01 1.60
N LEU A 46 13.05 4.51 0.44
CA LEU A 46 12.49 3.16 0.30
C LEU A 46 13.53 2.02 0.40
N THR A 47 14.81 2.34 0.60
CA THR A 47 15.89 1.32 0.73
C THR A 47 15.82 0.48 2.00
N GLN A 48 14.92 0.78 2.95
CA GLN A 48 14.73 -0.03 4.16
C GLN A 48 13.85 -1.25 3.87
N SER A 49 14.51 -2.40 3.69
CA SER A 49 13.92 -3.70 3.35
C SER A 49 13.24 -4.43 4.51
N SER A 50 13.07 -3.81 5.67
CA SER A 50 12.44 -4.45 6.82
C SER A 50 11.66 -3.43 7.64
N PRO A 51 10.40 -3.71 8.02
CA PRO A 51 9.64 -2.83 8.88
C PRO A 51 10.42 -2.64 10.19
N VAL A 52 10.85 -1.40 10.44
CA VAL A 52 11.41 -1.01 11.73
C VAL A 52 10.23 -0.82 12.65
N THR A 53 10.07 -1.70 13.64
CA THR A 53 9.05 -1.58 14.67
C THR A 53 9.23 -0.26 15.41
N ALA A 54 8.34 0.70 15.17
CA ALA A 54 8.31 1.98 15.89
C ALA A 54 7.76 1.83 17.32
N ASP A 55 6.97 0.78 17.55
CA ASP A 55 6.39 0.32 18.83
C ASP A 55 6.12 -1.20 18.70
N PRO A 56 5.95 -1.99 19.79
CA PRO A 56 5.46 -3.35 19.66
C PRO A 56 4.04 -3.31 19.06
N ASP A 57 3.76 -4.21 18.12
CA ASP A 57 2.44 -4.43 17.50
C ASP A 57 1.92 -3.35 16.51
N THR A 58 2.74 -2.36 16.13
CA THR A 58 2.41 -1.44 15.01
C THR A 58 3.28 -1.72 13.78
N LEU A 59 2.64 -1.97 12.64
CA LEU A 59 3.34 -2.15 11.37
C LEU A 59 3.77 -0.79 10.81
N LEU A 60 5.02 -0.67 10.35
CA LEU A 60 5.51 0.53 9.66
C LEU A 60 5.59 0.27 8.16
N LEU A 61 4.91 1.10 7.36
CA LEU A 61 5.00 1.06 5.90
C LEU A 61 5.62 2.36 5.38
N HIS A 62 6.74 2.25 4.68
CA HIS A 62 7.34 3.36 3.96
C HIS A 62 6.67 3.48 2.59
N VAL A 63 6.06 4.64 2.31
CA VAL A 63 5.28 4.87 1.08
C VAL A 63 5.85 6.06 0.32
N PHE A 64 6.16 5.83 -0.95
CA PHE A 64 6.40 6.87 -1.93
C PHE A 64 5.11 7.09 -2.74
N ASP A 65 4.50 8.27 -2.60
CA ASP A 65 3.32 8.66 -3.37
C ASP A 65 3.68 9.70 -4.44
N PRO A 66 3.97 9.28 -5.69
CA PRO A 66 4.25 10.22 -6.78
C PRO A 66 3.02 11.05 -7.18
N SER A 67 1.81 10.62 -6.80
CA SER A 67 0.58 11.34 -7.14
C SER A 67 0.30 12.53 -6.21
N GLY A 68 0.90 12.53 -5.01
CA GLY A 68 0.69 13.54 -3.97
C GLY A 68 -0.76 13.62 -3.47
N LYS A 69 -1.57 12.58 -3.70
CA LYS A 69 -2.98 12.53 -3.28
C LYS A 69 -3.13 12.04 -1.86
N LEU A 70 -2.16 11.27 -1.36
CA LEU A 70 -2.14 10.78 0.00
C LEU A 70 -1.60 11.87 0.94
N SER A 71 -2.29 12.10 2.06
CA SER A 71 -2.02 13.22 2.96
C SER A 71 -1.99 12.76 4.42
N PRO A 72 -1.07 13.29 5.24
CA PRO A 72 -1.08 13.04 6.68
C PRO A 72 -2.29 13.66 7.40
N GLU A 73 -3.05 14.54 6.73
CA GLU A 73 -4.24 15.18 7.30
C GLU A 73 -5.48 14.27 7.30
N PHE A 74 -5.42 13.11 6.63
CA PHE A 74 -6.54 12.17 6.65
C PHE A 74 -6.79 11.66 8.07
N THR A 75 -8.05 11.73 8.50
CA THR A 75 -8.46 11.38 9.86
C THR A 75 -8.83 9.91 10.01
N THR A 76 -9.14 9.26 8.89
CA THR A 76 -9.52 7.86 8.82
C THR A 76 -8.74 7.20 7.69
N CYS A 77 -8.14 6.05 7.97
CA CYS A 77 -7.38 5.29 6.99
C CYS A 77 -7.51 3.79 7.29
N GLU A 78 -7.86 3.03 6.26
CA GLU A 78 -7.91 1.58 6.28
C GLU A 78 -7.08 1.00 5.14
N ILE A 79 -6.42 -0.10 5.43
CA ILE A 79 -5.60 -0.87 4.52
C ILE A 79 -6.17 -2.28 4.48
N THR A 80 -6.26 -2.88 3.30
CA THR A 80 -6.64 -4.28 3.13
C THR A 80 -5.67 -4.98 2.20
N HIS A 81 -5.55 -6.30 2.31
CA HIS A 81 -4.76 -7.08 1.35
C HIS A 81 -5.41 -7.01 -0.04
N HIS A 82 -4.59 -6.70 -1.05
CA HIS A 82 -5.01 -6.70 -2.44
C HIS A 82 -4.40 -7.90 -3.16
N LEU A 83 -5.23 -8.64 -3.90
CA LEU A 83 -4.77 -9.70 -4.79
C LEU A 83 -5.07 -9.27 -6.23
N PRO A 84 -4.04 -8.86 -7.00
CA PRO A 84 -4.21 -8.57 -8.42
C PRO A 84 -4.74 -9.81 -9.16
N GLN A 85 -5.84 -9.66 -9.90
CA GLN A 85 -6.47 -10.74 -10.66
C GLN A 85 -6.88 -10.26 -12.05
N GLU A 86 -6.99 -11.20 -12.99
CA GLU A 86 -7.56 -10.95 -14.32
C GLU A 86 -9.02 -10.50 -14.19
N VAL A 87 -9.42 -9.53 -15.02
CA VAL A 87 -10.79 -9.03 -15.07
C VAL A 87 -11.70 -10.09 -15.70
N SER A 88 -12.78 -10.46 -15.02
CA SER A 88 -13.75 -11.45 -15.51
C SER A 88 -14.59 -10.96 -16.70
N LEU A 89 -14.66 -9.65 -16.91
CA LEU A 89 -15.40 -9.01 -17.99
C LEU A 89 -14.70 -9.19 -19.34
N THR A 90 -15.44 -9.65 -20.34
CA THR A 90 -14.92 -10.01 -21.66
C THR A 90 -14.23 -8.85 -22.39
N TRP A 91 -14.72 -7.62 -22.22
CA TRP A 91 -14.12 -6.43 -22.84
C TRP A 91 -12.78 -6.02 -22.22
N GLY A 92 -12.51 -6.43 -20.97
CA GLY A 92 -11.26 -6.12 -20.27
C GLY A 92 -10.12 -7.10 -20.59
N ARG A 93 -10.43 -8.23 -21.22
CA ARG A 93 -9.44 -9.29 -21.50
C ARG A 93 -8.31 -8.84 -22.42
N SER A 94 -8.55 -7.85 -23.29
CA SER A 94 -7.49 -7.29 -24.16
C SER A 94 -6.44 -6.50 -23.38
N LEU A 95 -6.68 -6.15 -22.11
CA LEU A 95 -5.68 -5.51 -21.25
C LEU A 95 -4.64 -6.51 -20.73
N THR A 96 -4.93 -7.82 -20.81
CA THR A 96 -4.09 -8.92 -20.34
C THR A 96 -4.03 -10.03 -21.38
N GLU A 97 -3.45 -9.74 -22.55
CA GLU A 97 -3.29 -10.73 -23.62
C GLU A 97 -2.38 -11.89 -23.21
N GLU A 98 -1.35 -11.59 -22.42
CA GLU A 98 -0.49 -12.61 -21.82
C GLU A 98 -1.26 -13.39 -20.75
N LYS A 99 -1.34 -14.72 -20.94
CA LYS A 99 -2.06 -15.64 -20.03
C LYS A 99 -1.26 -16.02 -18.78
N ILE A 100 -0.20 -15.27 -18.48
CA ILE A 100 0.73 -15.52 -17.38
C ILE A 100 0.78 -14.27 -16.51
N SER A 101 0.65 -14.45 -15.20
CA SER A 101 0.76 -13.34 -14.26
C SER A 101 2.16 -12.73 -14.31
N PRO A 102 2.30 -11.40 -14.46
CA PRO A 102 3.59 -10.74 -14.40
C PRO A 102 4.33 -11.08 -13.10
N PRO A 103 5.65 -11.37 -13.14
CA PRO A 103 6.44 -11.65 -11.94
C PRO A 103 6.37 -10.56 -10.87
N ALA A 104 6.20 -9.30 -11.29
CA ALA A 104 6.00 -8.14 -10.42
C ALA A 104 4.81 -8.30 -9.45
N LEU A 105 3.80 -9.08 -9.82
CA LEU A 105 2.60 -9.31 -9.01
C LEU A 105 2.79 -10.37 -7.92
N ALA A 106 3.93 -11.06 -7.87
CA ALA A 106 4.19 -12.14 -6.91
C ALA A 106 4.45 -11.65 -5.47
N ARG A 107 4.61 -10.33 -5.27
CA ARG A 107 4.82 -9.71 -3.95
C ARG A 107 3.48 -9.30 -3.34
N THR A 108 3.49 -8.92 -2.07
CA THR A 108 2.28 -8.44 -1.38
C THR A 108 1.83 -7.08 -1.92
N TRP A 109 0.52 -6.94 -2.14
CA TRP A 109 -0.14 -5.69 -2.50
C TRP A 109 -1.18 -5.32 -1.45
N TYR A 110 -1.49 -4.04 -1.34
CA TYR A 110 -2.52 -3.52 -0.46
C TYR A 110 -3.44 -2.55 -1.18
N THR A 111 -4.69 -2.47 -0.74
CA THR A 111 -5.59 -1.37 -1.07
C THR A 111 -5.64 -0.44 0.13
N LEU A 112 -5.52 0.86 -0.09
CA LEU A 112 -5.64 1.89 0.92
C LEU A 112 -6.85 2.75 0.62
N ALA A 113 -7.69 2.97 1.62
CA ALA A 113 -8.76 3.95 1.60
C ALA A 113 -8.56 4.93 2.74
N ALA A 114 -8.47 6.22 2.43
CA ALA A 114 -8.31 7.26 3.43
C ALA A 114 -9.28 8.40 3.17
N SER A 115 -9.75 9.03 4.25
CA SER A 115 -10.65 10.17 4.17
C SER A 115 -10.45 11.14 5.32
N ASN A 116 -10.82 12.39 5.07
CA ASN A 116 -10.75 13.45 6.05
C ASN A 116 -12.18 13.88 6.38
N SER A 117 -12.59 13.62 7.61
CA SER A 117 -13.92 13.94 8.12
C SER A 117 -14.22 15.44 8.13
N LYS A 118 -13.19 16.30 8.13
CA LYS A 118 -13.35 17.76 8.23
C LYS A 118 -13.74 18.41 6.90
N ASP A 119 -13.20 17.93 5.79
CA ASP A 119 -13.37 18.54 4.47
C ASP A 119 -14.00 17.60 3.42
N GLY A 120 -14.28 16.35 3.81
CA GLY A 120 -14.92 15.35 2.96
C GLY A 120 -14.01 14.78 1.86
N ARG A 121 -12.71 15.14 1.82
CA ARG A 121 -11.77 14.54 0.87
C ARG A 121 -11.62 13.05 1.17
N ALA A 122 -11.57 12.24 0.11
CA ALA A 122 -11.34 10.82 0.20
C ALA A 122 -10.48 10.34 -0.97
N VAL A 123 -9.65 9.33 -0.72
CA VAL A 123 -8.79 8.68 -1.71
C VAL A 123 -8.87 7.18 -1.56
N SER A 124 -8.81 6.49 -2.69
CA SER A 124 -8.62 5.04 -2.76
C SER A 124 -7.45 4.78 -3.69
N LEU A 125 -6.44 4.07 -3.18
CA LEU A 125 -5.17 3.85 -3.83
C LEU A 125 -4.78 2.37 -3.70
N VAL A 126 -3.95 1.89 -4.61
CA VAL A 126 -3.33 0.56 -4.52
C VAL A 126 -1.86 0.77 -4.22
N LEU A 127 -1.38 0.15 -3.15
CA LEU A 127 0.02 0.14 -2.74
C LEU A 127 0.67 -1.15 -3.24
N GLY A 128 1.61 -1.00 -4.15
CA GLY A 128 2.42 -2.10 -4.67
C GLY A 128 3.82 -2.15 -4.07
N PRO A 129 4.55 -3.24 -4.28
CA PRO A 129 5.98 -3.29 -3.99
C PRO A 129 6.72 -2.24 -4.81
N LEU A 130 7.88 -1.80 -4.32
CA LEU A 130 8.82 -1.12 -5.19
C LEU A 130 9.29 -2.12 -6.27
N GLY A 131 8.97 -1.84 -7.53
CA GLY A 131 9.34 -2.68 -8.65
C GLY A 131 10.86 -2.69 -8.85
N ASP A 132 11.41 -3.85 -9.20
CA ASP A 132 12.81 -4.00 -9.59
C ASP A 132 12.99 -3.75 -11.10
N ARG A 133 14.20 -3.40 -11.53
CA ARG A 133 14.55 -3.37 -12.97
C ARG A 133 14.28 -4.70 -13.71
N LYS A 134 14.18 -5.81 -12.96
CA LYS A 134 13.86 -7.15 -13.49
C LYS A 134 12.36 -7.40 -13.66
N ASP A 135 11.52 -6.53 -13.14
CA ASP A 135 10.05 -6.59 -13.27
C ASP A 135 9.56 -5.96 -14.57
N HIS A 136 10.47 -5.35 -15.35
CA HIS A 136 10.20 -4.96 -16.73
C HIS A 136 10.02 -6.21 -17.59
N PHE A 137 8.85 -6.34 -18.21
CA PHE A 137 8.60 -7.29 -19.27
C PHE A 137 9.76 -7.30 -20.26
N SER A 138 10.46 -8.43 -20.37
CA SER A 138 11.31 -8.76 -21.51
C SER A 138 10.44 -9.11 -22.72
N GLY A 139 9.50 -8.22 -23.05
CA GLY A 139 8.68 -8.28 -24.25
C GLY A 139 9.58 -8.03 -25.46
N ARG A 140 10.31 -9.07 -25.88
CA ARG A 140 10.80 -9.12 -27.26
C ARG A 140 9.55 -9.23 -28.13
N CYS A 141 9.17 -8.14 -28.79
CA CYS A 141 8.34 -8.26 -29.99
C CYS A 141 9.07 -9.23 -30.95
N PRO A 142 8.41 -10.31 -31.41
CA PRO A 142 8.91 -11.00 -32.60
C PRO A 142 8.80 -10.05 -33.80
N PRO A 143 9.69 -10.18 -34.79
CA PRO A 143 9.75 -9.30 -35.96
C PRO A 143 8.48 -9.35 -36.81
#